data_AF-A0A529XDC5-F1
#
_entry.id   AF-A0A529XDC5-F1
#
_cell.length_a   1.000
_cell.length_b   1.000
_cell.length_c   1.000
_cell.angle_alpha   90.00
_cell.angle_beta   90.00
_cell.angle_gamma   90.00
#
_symmetry.space_group_name_H-M   'P 1'
#
loop_
_entity.id
_entity.type
_entity.pdbx_description
1 polymer ?
#
loop_
_entity_poly.entity_id
_entity_poly.type
_entity_poly.pdbx_seq_one_letter_code
_entity_poly.pdbx_strand_id
1 'polypeptide(L)'
;MGYGDQLMGSGLARGAAARGKRIALGDGRRILWDEHSEEIFRGNPNLAPPGSERDLDIEWLPFFKGHRQYNKRLGARWKWNLSFHAVPGELFFEPAELAAGRRYGTGFVVVEPQSAQWKTVAANKDWGVRNFQAVADRLRAAGFRVVQFRGDRSPVALAGVEQLATRSFRDALAVLSHAALYIGGEGGLHHGAAAVHIPAVVIFGGFIPPSVTGYATHTNLTGGAAACGSLHPCPHCRRAMLSISVDHVFNATLAHLSEPSRKYG
;
A
#
# COMPACT_ATOMS: atom_id res chain seq x y z
N MET A 1 -14.14 -1.65 -0.96
CA MET A 1 -12.77 -2.17 -1.15
C MET A 1 -11.91 -1.60 -0.03
N GLY A 2 -10.59 -1.81 0.02
CA GLY A 2 -9.73 -1.08 0.95
C GLY A 2 -8.91 0.00 0.24
N TYR A 3 -8.23 0.88 0.98
CA TYR A 3 -7.37 1.92 0.39
C TYR A 3 -6.35 1.41 -0.64
N GLY A 4 -5.74 0.24 -0.40
CA GLY A 4 -4.82 -0.37 -1.36
C GLY A 4 -5.48 -0.72 -2.70
N ASP A 5 -6.72 -1.21 -2.67
CA ASP A 5 -7.50 -1.46 -3.88
C ASP A 5 -7.79 -0.14 -4.61
N GLN A 6 -8.18 0.91 -3.88
CA GLN A 6 -8.46 2.22 -4.49
C GLN A 6 -7.20 2.82 -5.12
N LEU A 7 -6.05 2.77 -4.44
CA LEU A 7 -4.78 3.20 -5.02
C LEU A 7 -4.44 2.45 -6.31
N MET A 8 -4.59 1.11 -6.34
CA MET A 8 -4.44 0.35 -7.60
C MET A 8 -5.45 0.80 -8.67
N GLY A 9 -6.71 1.04 -8.29
CA GLY A 9 -7.75 1.56 -9.20
C GLY A 9 -7.38 2.91 -9.82
N SER A 10 -6.78 3.82 -9.05
CA SER A 10 -6.26 5.09 -9.58
C SER A 10 -5.12 4.88 -10.58
N GLY A 11 -4.26 3.88 -10.36
CA GLY A 11 -3.18 3.52 -11.29
C GLY A 11 -3.71 2.94 -12.60
N LEU A 12 -4.81 2.18 -12.56
CA LEU A 12 -5.48 1.67 -13.77
C LEU A 12 -6.11 2.78 -14.63
N ALA A 13 -6.43 3.93 -14.02
CA ALA A 13 -6.98 5.07 -14.74
C ALA A 13 -5.93 5.96 -15.40
N ARG A 14 -4.64 5.76 -15.07
CA ARG A 14 -3.53 6.60 -15.51
C ARG A 14 -3.57 6.88 -17.02
N GLY A 15 -3.44 8.15 -17.36
CA GLY A 15 -3.35 8.62 -18.74
C GLY A 15 -4.69 8.82 -19.44
N ALA A 16 -5.82 8.51 -18.81
CA ALA A 16 -7.15 8.74 -19.41
C ALA A 16 -7.37 10.22 -19.77
N ALA A 17 -7.02 11.15 -18.88
CA ALA A 17 -7.19 12.59 -19.11
C ALA A 17 -6.39 13.08 -20.32
N ALA A 18 -5.18 12.54 -20.53
CA ALA A 18 -4.35 12.85 -21.71
C ALA A 18 -4.99 12.39 -23.03
N ARG A 19 -5.93 11.44 -22.98
CA ARG A 19 -6.75 11.01 -24.12
C ARG A 19 -8.09 11.76 -24.23
N GLY A 20 -8.32 12.77 -23.40
CA GLY A 20 -9.60 13.47 -23.30
C GLY A 20 -10.71 12.58 -22.72
N LYS A 21 -10.35 11.64 -21.83
CA LYS A 21 -11.25 10.66 -21.22
C LYS A 21 -11.13 10.64 -19.70
N ARG A 22 -12.14 10.08 -19.04
CA ARG A 22 -12.13 9.74 -17.61
C ARG A 22 -12.54 8.29 -17.43
N ILE A 23 -11.93 7.58 -16.48
CA ILE A 23 -12.30 6.20 -16.19
C ILE A 23 -13.43 6.16 -15.17
N ALA A 24 -14.53 5.51 -15.55
CA ALA A 24 -15.66 5.18 -14.70
C ALA A 24 -15.44 3.81 -14.05
N LEU A 25 -14.97 3.80 -12.80
CA LEU A 25 -14.80 2.58 -12.00
C LEU A 25 -16.17 2.09 -11.53
N GLY A 26 -16.74 1.09 -12.20
CA GLY A 26 -18.12 0.69 -11.96
C GLY A 26 -18.60 -0.48 -12.83
N ASP A 27 -19.91 -0.69 -12.85
CA ASP A 27 -20.53 -1.89 -13.44
C ASP A 27 -21.02 -1.72 -14.89
N GLY A 28 -20.64 -0.62 -15.56
CA GLY A 28 -21.13 -0.27 -16.89
C GLY A 28 -22.43 0.55 -16.86
N ARG A 29 -23.02 0.76 -15.69
CA ARG A 29 -24.24 1.56 -15.49
C ARG A 29 -24.10 2.59 -14.39
N ARG A 30 -23.39 2.27 -13.32
CA ARG A 30 -23.17 3.10 -12.13
C ARG A 30 -21.69 3.15 -11.80
N ILE A 31 -21.19 4.33 -11.47
CA ILE A 31 -19.86 4.50 -10.87
C ILE A 31 -19.98 4.12 -9.39
N LEU A 32 -19.10 3.23 -8.91
CA LEU A 32 -19.25 2.56 -7.61
C LEU A 32 -18.11 2.94 -6.66
N TRP A 33 -18.11 4.20 -6.24
CA TRP A 33 -17.20 4.70 -5.20
C TRP A 33 -17.69 4.31 -3.81
N ASP A 34 -16.75 4.10 -2.89
CA ASP A 34 -17.00 4.00 -1.44
C ASP A 34 -16.24 5.10 -0.68
N GLU A 35 -16.33 5.13 0.65
CA GLU A 35 -15.66 6.18 1.45
C GLU A 35 -14.15 6.27 1.19
N HIS A 36 -13.50 5.14 0.86
CA HIS A 36 -12.07 5.12 0.55
C HIS A 36 -11.81 5.68 -0.86
N SER A 37 -12.70 5.43 -1.82
CA SER A 37 -12.62 5.99 -3.17
C SER A 37 -12.68 7.51 -3.14
N GLU A 38 -13.65 8.08 -2.43
CA GLU A 38 -13.84 9.53 -2.34
C GLU A 38 -12.59 10.23 -1.81
N GLU A 39 -11.91 9.62 -0.84
CA GLU A 39 -10.67 10.14 -0.29
C GLU A 39 -9.49 10.00 -1.27
N ILE A 40 -9.27 8.82 -1.87
CA ILE A 40 -8.12 8.57 -2.75
C ILE A 40 -8.24 9.30 -4.10
N PHE A 41 -9.43 9.32 -4.68
CA PHE A 41 -9.66 9.83 -6.04
C PHE A 41 -9.88 11.33 -6.10
N ARG A 42 -9.94 12.01 -4.96
CA ARG A 42 -10.10 13.46 -4.89
C ARG A 42 -9.05 14.17 -5.75
N GLY A 43 -9.55 15.02 -6.64
CA GLY A 43 -8.73 15.84 -7.55
C GLY A 43 -8.10 15.07 -8.71
N ASN A 44 -8.35 13.76 -8.85
CA ASN A 44 -7.75 12.97 -9.92
C ASN A 44 -8.49 13.20 -11.26
N PRO A 45 -7.84 13.82 -12.27
CA PRO A 45 -8.47 14.13 -13.54
C PRO A 45 -8.71 12.89 -14.42
N ASN A 46 -8.08 11.76 -14.10
CA ASN A 46 -8.23 10.52 -14.85
C ASN A 46 -9.50 9.74 -14.46
N LEU A 47 -10.21 10.14 -13.40
CA LEU A 47 -11.33 9.38 -12.85
C LEU A 47 -12.64 10.16 -12.96
N ALA A 48 -13.70 9.46 -13.36
CA ALA A 48 -15.05 10.00 -13.37
C ALA A 48 -15.69 9.79 -11.99
N PRO A 49 -16.17 10.84 -11.30
CA PRO A 49 -16.92 10.70 -10.05
C PRO A 49 -18.35 10.22 -10.29
N PRO A 50 -19.01 9.59 -9.30
CA PRO A 50 -20.44 9.31 -9.33
C PRO A 50 -21.25 10.54 -9.72
N GLY A 51 -22.25 10.37 -10.58
CA GLY A 51 -22.99 11.45 -11.24
C GLY A 51 -22.54 11.71 -12.68
N SER A 52 -21.34 11.25 -13.07
CA SER A 52 -20.81 11.40 -14.43
C SER A 52 -21.23 10.27 -15.39
N GLU A 53 -22.15 9.37 -15.00
CA GLU A 53 -22.48 8.14 -15.75
C GLU A 53 -22.99 8.38 -17.18
N ARG A 54 -23.50 9.58 -17.46
CA ARG A 54 -24.05 9.96 -18.77
C ARG A 54 -23.09 10.80 -19.60
N ASP A 55 -21.91 11.12 -19.07
CA ASP A 55 -20.95 11.96 -19.79
C ASP A 55 -20.35 11.19 -20.96
N LEU A 56 -20.08 11.90 -22.06
CA LEU A 56 -19.61 11.29 -23.31
C LEU A 56 -18.11 10.95 -23.29
N ASP A 57 -17.38 11.46 -22.30
CA ASP A 57 -15.94 11.31 -22.13
C ASP A 57 -15.55 10.19 -21.16
N ILE A 58 -16.48 9.33 -20.74
CA ILE A 58 -16.16 8.22 -19.83
C ILE A 58 -15.83 6.91 -20.55
N GLU A 59 -14.93 6.14 -19.95
CA GLU A 59 -14.65 4.75 -20.31
C GLU A 59 -14.89 3.86 -19.08
N TRP A 60 -15.71 2.82 -19.24
CA TRP A 60 -16.03 1.91 -18.13
C TRP A 60 -14.89 0.93 -17.87
N LEU A 61 -14.49 0.86 -16.60
CA LEU A 61 -13.55 -0.15 -16.12
C LEU A 61 -14.17 -0.91 -14.94
N PRO A 62 -14.37 -2.24 -15.04
CA PRO A 62 -15.00 -3.02 -13.99
C PRO A 62 -14.00 -3.33 -12.85
N PHE A 63 -13.65 -2.30 -12.09
CA PHE A 63 -12.79 -2.40 -10.90
C PHE A 63 -13.53 -1.81 -9.70
N PHE A 64 -14.21 -2.67 -8.93
CA PHE A 64 -15.04 -2.28 -7.79
C PHE A 64 -15.20 -3.45 -6.80
N LYS A 65 -15.95 -3.25 -5.71
CA LYS A 65 -16.17 -4.30 -4.69
C LYS A 65 -16.76 -5.56 -5.34
N GLY A 66 -16.04 -6.68 -5.25
CA GLY A 66 -16.42 -7.96 -5.87
C GLY A 66 -15.79 -8.20 -7.25
N HIS A 67 -15.24 -7.16 -7.89
CA HIS A 67 -14.61 -7.21 -9.21
C HIS A 67 -13.24 -6.53 -9.16
N ARG A 68 -12.26 -7.15 -8.48
CA ARG A 68 -10.93 -6.55 -8.30
C ARG A 68 -9.95 -6.86 -9.42
N GLN A 69 -10.34 -7.65 -10.42
CA GLN A 69 -9.55 -8.09 -11.58
C GLN A 69 -8.27 -8.92 -11.28
N TYR A 70 -7.63 -8.74 -10.12
CA TYR A 70 -6.39 -9.41 -9.74
C TYR A 70 -6.61 -10.73 -8.98
N ASN A 71 -7.87 -11.08 -8.65
CA ASN A 71 -8.19 -12.33 -7.98
C ASN A 71 -9.57 -12.86 -8.35
N LYS A 72 -9.77 -14.15 -8.09
CA LYS A 72 -11.07 -14.83 -8.10
C LYS A 72 -11.14 -15.77 -6.90
N ARG A 73 -12.27 -15.82 -6.20
CA ARG A 73 -12.47 -16.78 -5.11
C ARG A 73 -12.66 -18.19 -5.69
N LEU A 74 -11.90 -19.14 -5.18
CA LEU A 74 -12.03 -20.57 -5.47
C LEU A 74 -12.16 -21.33 -4.13
N GLY A 75 -13.39 -21.52 -3.69
CA GLY A 75 -13.69 -22.12 -2.37
C GLY A 75 -13.07 -21.32 -1.22
N ALA A 76 -12.15 -21.97 -0.50
CA ALA A 76 -11.43 -21.44 0.66
C ALA A 76 -10.11 -20.72 0.32
N ARG A 77 -9.88 -20.34 -0.94
CA ARG A 77 -8.70 -19.58 -1.36
C ARG A 77 -8.99 -18.56 -2.44
N TRP A 78 -8.10 -17.59 -2.57
CA TRP A 78 -7.96 -16.76 -3.76
C TRP A 78 -7.13 -17.50 -4.81
N LYS A 79 -7.64 -17.52 -6.05
CA LYS A 79 -6.83 -17.73 -7.24
C LYS A 79 -6.38 -16.35 -7.73
N TRP A 80 -5.07 -16.11 -7.72
CA TRP A 80 -4.48 -14.86 -8.19
C TRP A 80 -4.43 -14.82 -9.72
N ASN A 81 -4.72 -13.66 -10.31
CA ASN A 81 -4.57 -13.42 -11.74
C ASN A 81 -3.13 -12.97 -12.02
N LEU A 82 -2.29 -13.89 -12.49
CA LEU A 82 -0.86 -13.60 -12.74
C LEU A 82 -0.60 -12.73 -13.97
N SER A 83 -1.62 -12.47 -14.79
CA SER A 83 -1.53 -11.50 -15.89
C SER A 83 -1.78 -10.06 -15.41
N PHE A 84 -2.40 -9.89 -14.23
CA PHE A 84 -2.57 -8.59 -13.62
C PHE A 84 -1.29 -8.17 -12.91
N HIS A 85 -0.86 -6.93 -13.14
CA HIS A 85 0.28 -6.32 -12.45
C HIS A 85 -0.17 -4.95 -11.94
N ALA A 86 -0.01 -4.72 -10.64
CA ALA A 86 -0.35 -3.43 -10.06
C ALA A 86 0.51 -2.31 -10.66
N VAL A 87 -0.16 -1.24 -11.09
CA VAL A 87 0.48 0.02 -11.46
C VAL A 87 0.43 0.93 -10.23
N PRO A 88 1.50 1.68 -9.88
CA PRO A 88 1.45 2.65 -8.80
C PRO A 88 0.25 3.59 -8.96
N GLY A 89 -0.45 3.86 -7.87
CA GLY A 89 -1.59 4.79 -7.89
C GLY A 89 -1.17 6.21 -8.25
N GLU A 90 -2.13 7.04 -8.63
CA GLU A 90 -1.92 8.48 -8.82
C GLU A 90 -2.75 9.26 -7.81
N LEU A 91 -2.07 10.11 -7.04
CA LEU A 91 -2.65 10.97 -6.02
C LEU A 91 -2.44 12.43 -6.43
N PHE A 92 -3.51 13.20 -6.36
CA PHE A 92 -3.51 14.61 -6.72
C PHE A 92 -3.78 15.44 -5.48
N PHE A 93 -2.72 15.72 -4.71
CA PHE A 93 -2.83 16.50 -3.48
C PHE A 93 -3.10 17.97 -3.78
N GLU A 94 -3.97 18.58 -2.99
CA GLU A 94 -4.09 20.04 -2.95
C GLU A 94 -2.82 20.67 -2.33
N PRO A 95 -2.47 21.92 -2.68
CA PRO A 95 -1.31 22.59 -2.09
C PRO A 95 -1.32 22.63 -0.55
N ALA A 96 -2.52 22.78 0.05
CA ALA A 96 -2.69 22.75 1.49
C ALA A 96 -2.40 21.37 2.11
N GLU A 97 -2.71 20.29 1.41
CA GLU A 97 -2.42 18.92 1.85
C GLU A 97 -0.92 18.65 1.85
N LEU A 98 -0.21 19.07 0.79
CA LEU A 98 1.25 18.99 0.71
C LEU A 98 1.93 19.84 1.79
N ALA A 99 1.42 21.05 2.05
CA ALA A 99 1.93 21.90 3.12
C ALA A 99 1.74 21.24 4.50
N ALA A 100 0.56 20.67 4.77
CA ALA A 100 0.27 19.97 6.01
C ALA A 100 1.06 18.66 6.17
N GLY A 101 1.43 17.99 5.05
CA GLY A 101 2.26 16.79 5.05
C GLY A 101 3.68 17.03 5.60
N ARG A 102 4.22 18.24 5.44
CA ARG A 102 5.56 18.63 5.92
C ARG A 102 5.67 18.83 7.43
N ARG A 103 4.57 18.77 8.18
CA ARG A 103 4.53 19.10 9.62
C ARG A 103 5.46 18.27 10.50
N TYR A 104 5.91 17.11 10.02
CA TYR A 104 6.84 16.25 10.73
C TYR A 104 8.25 16.26 10.13
N GLY A 105 8.58 17.18 9.22
CA GLY A 105 9.86 17.21 8.52
C GLY A 105 9.96 16.15 7.42
N THR A 106 11.19 15.78 7.06
CA THR A 106 11.49 14.82 5.98
C THR A 106 12.48 13.75 6.44
N GLY A 107 12.67 12.71 5.63
CA GLY A 107 13.78 11.76 5.77
C GLY A 107 13.60 10.70 6.86
N PHE A 108 12.43 10.60 7.47
CA PHE A 108 12.11 9.56 8.45
C PHE A 108 11.76 8.22 7.78
N VAL A 109 11.95 7.12 8.50
CA VAL A 109 11.55 5.76 8.09
C VAL A 109 10.25 5.38 8.78
N VAL A 110 9.22 5.05 8.00
CA VAL A 110 7.91 4.65 8.53
C VAL A 110 7.85 3.14 8.72
N VAL A 111 7.43 2.67 9.90
CA VAL A 111 7.23 1.24 10.20
C VAL A 111 5.76 0.96 10.55
N GLU A 112 5.10 0.12 9.75
CA GLU A 112 3.72 -0.36 9.97
C GLU A 112 3.73 -1.84 10.41
N PRO A 113 3.62 -2.12 11.73
CA PRO A 113 3.54 -3.49 12.22
C PRO A 113 2.14 -4.11 12.09
N GLN A 114 1.15 -3.31 11.70
CA GLN A 114 -0.26 -3.71 11.72
C GLN A 114 -0.63 -4.49 10.46
N SER A 115 -1.10 -5.73 10.63
CA SER A 115 -1.49 -6.64 9.53
C SER A 115 -2.98 -6.60 9.17
N ALA A 116 -3.70 -5.54 9.59
CA ALA A 116 -5.16 -5.39 9.47
C ALA A 116 -5.95 -6.56 10.11
N GLN A 117 -5.69 -6.81 11.40
CA GLN A 117 -6.20 -7.96 12.17
C GLN A 117 -7.73 -8.18 12.13
N TRP A 118 -8.51 -7.15 11.76
CA TRP A 118 -9.95 -7.25 11.53
C TRP A 118 -10.33 -8.04 10.27
N LYS A 119 -9.37 -8.43 9.41
CA LYS A 119 -9.60 -9.26 8.23
C LYS A 119 -9.32 -10.73 8.56
N THR A 120 -10.17 -11.63 8.07
CA THR A 120 -10.01 -13.09 8.26
C THR A 120 -8.67 -13.65 7.78
N VAL A 121 -8.07 -13.03 6.77
CA VAL A 121 -6.77 -13.43 6.19
C VAL A 121 -5.56 -12.80 6.87
N ALA A 122 -5.74 -11.90 7.85
CA ALA A 122 -4.65 -11.14 8.46
C ALA A 122 -3.58 -12.04 9.09
N ALA A 123 -3.98 -13.18 9.67
CA ALA A 123 -3.06 -14.17 10.24
C ALA A 123 -2.05 -14.72 9.22
N ASN A 124 -2.40 -14.77 7.93
CA ASN A 124 -1.50 -15.22 6.86
C ASN A 124 -0.50 -14.15 6.43
N LYS A 125 -0.71 -12.91 6.87
CA LYS A 125 0.08 -11.73 6.54
C LYS A 125 0.85 -11.17 7.75
N ASP A 126 0.74 -11.83 8.90
CA ASP A 126 1.31 -11.35 10.15
C ASP A 126 2.76 -11.82 10.33
N TRP A 127 3.69 -10.88 10.20
CA TRP A 127 5.13 -11.10 10.45
C TRP A 127 5.49 -11.06 11.94
N GLY A 128 4.60 -10.52 12.79
CA GLY A 128 4.77 -10.42 14.23
C GLY A 128 5.41 -9.11 14.67
N VAL A 129 4.76 -8.44 15.63
CA VAL A 129 5.18 -7.14 16.20
C VAL A 129 6.60 -7.14 16.74
N ARG A 130 7.06 -8.27 17.33
CA ARG A 130 8.43 -8.39 17.85
C ARG A 130 9.50 -8.23 16.76
N ASN A 131 9.23 -8.70 15.55
CA ASN A 131 10.17 -8.57 14.44
C ASN A 131 10.24 -7.11 13.95
N PHE A 132 9.09 -6.44 13.85
CA PHE A 132 9.05 -5.01 13.56
C PHE A 132 9.74 -4.16 14.63
N GLN A 133 9.57 -4.49 15.91
CA GLN A 133 10.29 -3.84 17.01
C GLN A 133 11.80 -3.99 16.84
N ALA A 134 12.28 -5.22 16.57
CA ALA A 134 13.71 -5.47 16.40
C ALA A 134 14.31 -4.71 15.20
N VAL A 135 13.57 -4.57 14.09
CA VAL A 135 13.99 -3.72 12.96
C VAL A 135 14.05 -2.25 13.38
N ALA A 136 13.01 -1.75 14.05
CA ALA A 136 12.95 -0.36 14.49
C ALA A 136 14.09 -0.01 15.45
N ASP A 137 14.38 -0.89 16.42
CA ASP A 137 15.47 -0.68 17.39
C ASP A 137 16.83 -0.63 16.70
N ARG A 138 17.09 -1.52 15.73
CA ARG A 138 18.35 -1.52 14.96
C ARG A 138 18.51 -0.28 14.11
N LEU A 139 17.45 0.18 13.44
CA LEU A 139 17.49 1.40 12.63
C LEU A 139 17.73 2.63 13.51
N ARG A 140 17.07 2.71 14.68
CA ARG A 140 17.31 3.79 15.64
C ARG A 140 18.73 3.78 16.18
N ALA A 141 19.27 2.61 16.51
CA ALA A 141 20.67 2.45 16.93
C ALA A 141 21.67 2.87 15.82
N ALA A 142 21.29 2.71 14.55
CA ALA A 142 22.05 3.19 13.40
C ALA A 142 21.85 4.68 13.08
N GLY A 143 21.09 5.43 13.91
CA GLY A 143 20.91 6.87 13.78
C GLY A 143 19.73 7.30 12.89
N PHE A 144 18.91 6.37 12.39
CA PHE A 144 17.73 6.73 11.61
C PHE A 144 16.57 7.17 12.49
N ARG A 145 15.84 8.21 12.06
CA ARG A 145 14.57 8.58 12.67
C ARG A 145 13.48 7.61 12.21
N VAL A 146 13.09 6.71 13.10
CA VAL A 146 12.03 5.73 12.87
C VAL A 146 10.73 6.22 13.49
N VAL A 147 9.65 6.13 12.72
CA VAL A 147 8.33 6.61 13.12
C VAL A 147 7.25 5.58 12.80
N GLN A 148 6.08 5.73 13.42
CA GLN A 148 4.87 5.01 13.06
C GLN A 148 3.72 5.98 12.89
N PHE A 149 2.87 5.73 11.90
CA PHE A 149 1.62 6.47 11.80
C PHE A 149 0.61 5.94 12.82
N ARG A 150 -0.04 6.86 13.52
CA ARG A 150 -1.11 6.57 14.47
C ARG A 150 -2.43 7.10 13.94
N GLY A 151 -3.35 6.17 13.74
CA GLY A 151 -4.77 6.43 13.52
C GLY A 151 -5.62 5.52 14.41
N ASP A 152 -6.93 5.76 14.45
CA ASP A 152 -7.84 5.13 15.40
C ASP A 152 -7.85 3.59 15.35
N ARG A 153 -7.50 3.02 14.20
CA ARG A 153 -7.47 1.56 13.96
C ARG A 153 -6.07 0.94 14.04
N SER A 154 -5.06 1.67 14.51
CA SER A 154 -3.70 1.17 14.70
C SER A 154 -3.41 0.99 16.20
N PRO A 155 -3.87 -0.12 16.82
CA PRO A 155 -3.69 -0.33 18.27
C PRO A 155 -2.25 -0.73 18.63
N VAL A 156 -1.44 -1.15 17.66
CA VAL A 156 -0.08 -1.65 17.90
C VAL A 156 0.90 -0.49 17.87
N ALA A 157 1.49 -0.18 19.02
CA ALA A 157 2.59 0.76 19.16
C ALA A 157 3.90 0.01 19.48
N LEU A 158 4.96 0.34 18.77
CA LEU A 158 6.32 -0.11 19.05
C LEU A 158 6.93 0.75 20.15
N ALA A 159 7.62 0.10 21.09
CA ALA A 159 8.25 0.76 22.23
C ALA A 159 9.36 1.71 21.75
N GLY A 160 9.35 2.95 22.24
CA GLY A 160 10.37 3.95 21.94
C GLY A 160 10.35 4.49 20.49
N VAL A 161 9.37 4.11 19.67
CA VAL A 161 9.22 4.63 18.30
C VAL A 161 8.25 5.81 18.31
N GLU A 162 8.66 6.92 17.68
CA GLU A 162 7.85 8.14 17.57
C GLU A 162 6.53 7.85 16.84
N GLN A 163 5.42 8.34 17.41
CA GLN A 163 4.08 8.15 16.85
C GLN A 163 3.62 9.45 16.20
N LEU A 164 3.48 9.45 14.87
CA LEU A 164 2.99 10.59 14.11
C LEU A 164 1.47 10.49 13.94
N ALA A 165 0.76 11.49 14.46
CA ALA A 165 -0.69 11.56 14.30
C ALA A 165 -1.06 11.93 12.85
N THR A 166 -1.99 11.18 12.27
CA THR A 166 -2.56 11.42 10.93
C THR A 166 -4.07 11.53 11.03
N ARG A 167 -4.65 12.50 10.32
CA ARG A 167 -6.09 12.84 10.41
C ARG A 167 -6.96 11.93 9.55
N SER A 168 -6.39 11.37 8.49
CA SER A 168 -7.05 10.50 7.53
C SER A 168 -5.98 9.67 6.81
N PHE A 169 -6.39 8.73 5.96
CA PHE A 169 -5.42 7.94 5.20
C PHE A 169 -4.69 8.79 4.16
N ARG A 170 -5.39 9.71 3.48
CA ARG A 170 -4.81 10.68 2.55
C ARG A 170 -3.85 11.64 3.23
N ASP A 171 -4.18 12.11 4.44
CA ASP A 171 -3.24 12.89 5.26
C ASP A 171 -2.00 12.07 5.62
N ALA A 172 -2.15 10.77 5.90
CA ALA A 172 -1.02 9.87 6.09
C ALA A 172 -0.17 9.74 4.80
N LEU A 173 -0.78 9.68 3.61
CA LEU A 173 -0.04 9.64 2.34
C LEU A 173 0.70 10.97 2.06
N ALA A 174 0.10 12.12 2.41
CA ALA A 174 0.76 13.41 2.29
C ALA A 174 2.00 13.48 3.19
N VAL A 175 1.91 13.00 4.43
CA VAL A 175 3.08 12.84 5.33
C VAL A 175 4.07 11.82 4.76
N LEU A 176 3.59 10.69 4.24
CA LEU A 176 4.42 9.61 3.68
C LEU A 176 5.28 10.09 2.51
N SER A 177 4.79 11.05 1.70
CA SER A 177 5.56 11.64 0.58
C SER A 177 6.86 12.34 1.01
N HIS A 178 7.06 12.56 2.31
CA HIS A 178 8.26 13.15 2.89
C HIS A 178 9.15 12.13 3.61
N ALA A 179 8.72 10.87 3.69
CA ALA A 179 9.51 9.79 4.28
C ALA A 179 10.69 9.42 3.37
N ALA A 180 11.77 8.92 3.96
CA ALA A 180 12.86 8.32 3.22
C ALA A 180 12.49 6.92 2.71
N LEU A 181 11.72 6.16 3.49
CA LEU A 181 11.36 4.77 3.19
C LEU A 181 10.17 4.29 4.03
N TYR A 182 9.41 3.33 3.51
CA TYR A 182 8.36 2.60 4.22
C TYR A 182 8.70 1.11 4.48
N ILE A 183 8.40 0.61 5.68
CA ILE A 183 8.51 -0.81 6.05
C ILE A 183 7.16 -1.31 6.55
N GLY A 184 6.64 -2.39 5.98
CA GLY A 184 5.37 -2.97 6.43
C GLY A 184 4.91 -4.15 5.60
N GLY A 185 3.72 -4.65 5.89
CA GLY A 185 3.11 -5.74 5.12
C GLY A 185 2.56 -5.27 3.77
N GLU A 186 2.22 -6.22 2.90
CA GLU A 186 1.35 -5.94 1.74
C GLU A 186 0.03 -5.33 2.25
N GLY A 187 -0.35 -4.15 1.77
CA GLY A 187 -1.43 -3.38 2.41
C GLY A 187 -1.55 -1.96 1.87
N GLY A 188 -2.41 -1.17 2.51
CA GLY A 188 -2.73 0.19 2.05
C GLY A 188 -1.50 1.09 1.96
N LEU A 189 -0.69 1.18 3.01
CA LEU A 189 0.49 2.06 3.04
C LEU A 189 1.60 1.59 2.09
N HIS A 190 1.72 0.30 1.78
CA HIS A 190 2.62 -0.18 0.72
C HIS A 190 2.24 0.37 -0.66
N HIS A 191 0.95 0.31 -1.02
CA HIS A 191 0.46 0.95 -2.25
C HIS A 191 0.61 2.47 -2.18
N GLY A 192 0.43 3.05 -0.99
CA GLY A 192 0.64 4.47 -0.72
C GLY A 192 2.07 4.89 -1.02
N ALA A 193 3.06 4.13 -0.51
CA ALA A 193 4.48 4.35 -0.73
C ALA A 193 4.83 4.37 -2.23
N ALA A 194 4.26 3.44 -3.00
CA ALA A 194 4.43 3.42 -4.46
C ALA A 194 3.80 4.64 -5.14
N ALA A 195 2.59 5.03 -4.70
CA ALA A 195 1.85 6.16 -5.27
C ALA A 195 2.48 7.52 -4.97
N VAL A 196 3.19 7.65 -3.83
CA VAL A 196 3.95 8.87 -3.47
C VAL A 196 5.44 8.75 -3.78
N HIS A 197 5.83 7.73 -4.54
CA HIS A 197 7.17 7.55 -5.10
C HIS A 197 8.31 7.44 -4.07
N ILE A 198 8.05 6.82 -2.92
CA ILE A 198 9.11 6.48 -1.95
C ILE A 198 9.49 5.00 -2.03
N PRO A 199 10.74 4.62 -1.71
CA PRO A 199 11.11 3.21 -1.62
C PRO A 199 10.40 2.51 -0.45
N ALA A 200 10.30 1.18 -0.55
CA ALA A 200 9.74 0.37 0.52
C ALA A 200 10.36 -1.02 0.64
N VAL A 201 10.36 -1.56 1.86
CA VAL A 201 10.61 -2.98 2.15
C VAL A 201 9.32 -3.62 2.64
N VAL A 202 8.84 -4.61 1.89
CA VAL A 202 7.45 -5.05 1.97
C VAL A 202 7.41 -6.54 2.30
N ILE A 203 6.79 -6.86 3.42
CA ILE A 203 6.65 -8.23 3.89
C ILE A 203 5.39 -8.86 3.26
N PHE A 204 5.59 -9.61 2.18
CA PHE A 204 4.53 -10.33 1.47
C PHE A 204 4.24 -11.71 2.09
N GLY A 205 5.29 -12.43 2.48
CA GLY A 205 5.20 -13.84 2.85
C GLY A 205 4.58 -14.70 1.74
N GLY A 206 3.72 -15.64 2.10
CA GLY A 206 3.18 -16.66 1.19
C GLY A 206 1.70 -16.51 0.80
N PHE A 207 1.07 -15.36 1.05
CA PHE A 207 -0.37 -15.20 0.81
C PHE A 207 -0.70 -14.78 -0.63
N ILE A 208 -0.14 -13.66 -1.07
CA ILE A 208 -0.33 -13.03 -2.39
C ILE A 208 1.05 -12.84 -3.05
N PRO A 209 1.21 -13.00 -4.37
CA PRO A 209 2.52 -12.88 -4.99
C PRO A 209 2.85 -11.41 -5.28
N PRO A 210 4.11 -10.97 -5.10
CA PRO A 210 4.55 -9.63 -5.50
C PRO A 210 4.37 -9.32 -6.99
N SER A 211 4.34 -10.33 -7.86
CA SER A 211 4.06 -10.11 -9.28
C SER A 211 2.66 -9.56 -9.55
N VAL A 212 1.73 -9.67 -8.60
CA VAL A 212 0.34 -9.20 -8.76
C VAL A 212 0.14 -7.84 -8.09
N THR A 213 0.55 -7.67 -6.82
CA THR A 213 0.31 -6.42 -6.07
C THR A 213 1.57 -5.69 -5.61
N GLY A 214 2.76 -6.21 -5.91
CA GLY A 214 4.04 -5.57 -5.58
C GLY A 214 4.52 -4.61 -6.67
N TYR A 215 5.57 -3.85 -6.34
CA TYR A 215 6.17 -2.86 -7.22
C TYR A 215 7.67 -3.10 -7.34
N ALA A 216 8.21 -2.89 -8.54
CA ALA A 216 9.64 -3.09 -8.83
C ALA A 216 10.55 -2.09 -8.10
N THR A 217 10.03 -0.92 -7.72
CA THR A 217 10.72 0.09 -6.91
C THR A 217 10.84 -0.31 -5.44
N HIS A 218 10.20 -1.40 -5.02
CA HIS A 218 10.19 -1.89 -3.64
C HIS A 218 10.94 -3.22 -3.53
N THR A 219 11.51 -3.49 -2.36
CA THR A 219 11.98 -4.84 -2.01
C THR A 219 10.82 -5.66 -1.48
N ASN A 220 10.41 -6.69 -2.21
CA ASN A 220 9.25 -7.52 -1.87
C ASN A 220 9.70 -8.88 -1.30
N LEU A 221 9.55 -9.08 0.01
CA LEU A 221 10.03 -10.26 0.74
C LEU A 221 8.94 -11.33 0.87
N THR A 222 9.17 -12.49 0.26
CA THR A 222 8.22 -13.63 0.29
C THR A 222 8.62 -14.75 1.24
N GLY A 223 9.83 -14.70 1.79
CA GLY A 223 10.43 -15.84 2.50
C GLY A 223 10.69 -17.04 1.58
N GLY A 224 10.82 -16.80 0.27
CA GLY A 224 11.00 -17.85 -0.75
C GLY A 224 9.72 -18.61 -1.10
N ALA A 225 8.56 -18.22 -0.56
CA ALA A 225 7.31 -18.94 -0.75
C ALA A 225 6.56 -18.54 -2.02
N ALA A 226 5.94 -19.53 -2.68
CA ALA A 226 4.92 -19.28 -3.69
C ALA A 226 3.58 -18.94 -3.02
N ALA A 227 2.82 -18.01 -3.59
CA ALA A 227 1.58 -17.55 -2.97
C ALA A 227 0.46 -18.59 -2.99
N CYS A 228 -0.21 -18.83 -1.85
CA CYS A 228 -1.25 -19.87 -1.72
C CYS A 228 -2.69 -19.35 -1.74
N GLY A 229 -2.90 -18.07 -1.44
CA GLY A 229 -4.22 -17.42 -1.41
C GLY A 229 -5.19 -17.92 -0.32
N SER A 230 -4.75 -18.71 0.66
CA SER A 230 -5.63 -19.29 1.69
C SER A 230 -6.47 -18.24 2.43
N LEU A 231 -7.79 -18.47 2.53
CA LEU A 231 -8.70 -17.62 3.28
C LEU A 231 -8.72 -17.92 4.79
N HIS A 232 -8.13 -19.04 5.19
CA HIS A 232 -7.98 -19.47 6.58
C HIS A 232 -6.52 -19.38 7.02
N PRO A 233 -6.25 -19.30 8.34
CA PRO A 233 -4.89 -19.43 8.88
C PRO A 233 -4.16 -20.63 8.26
N CYS A 234 -2.97 -20.38 7.71
CA CYS A 234 -2.29 -21.30 6.84
C CYS A 234 -0.86 -21.56 7.33
N PRO A 235 -0.50 -22.82 7.69
CA PRO A 235 0.87 -23.16 8.11
C PRO A 235 1.92 -22.80 7.07
N HIS A 236 1.59 -22.89 5.78
CA HIS A 236 2.45 -22.44 4.70
C HIS A 236 2.77 -20.93 4.79
N CYS A 237 1.74 -20.08 4.93
CA CYS A 237 1.96 -18.64 5.07
C CYS A 237 2.73 -18.30 6.34
N ARG A 238 2.47 -19.03 7.43
CA ARG A 238 3.22 -18.83 8.68
C ARG A 238 4.70 -19.18 8.53
N ARG A 239 5.04 -20.29 7.87
CA ARG A 239 6.43 -20.64 7.56
C ARG A 239 7.09 -19.56 6.70
N ALA A 240 6.41 -19.09 5.66
CA ALA A 240 6.91 -18.01 4.80
C ALA A 240 7.24 -16.74 5.61
N MET A 241 6.37 -16.34 6.54
CA MET A 241 6.63 -15.22 7.44
C MET A 241 7.82 -15.45 8.36
N LEU A 242 7.93 -16.65 8.94
CA LEU A 242 9.05 -17.01 9.83
C LEU A 242 10.40 -17.06 9.09
N SER A 243 10.41 -17.39 7.79
CA SER A 243 11.62 -17.40 6.96
C SER A 243 12.14 -15.99 6.63
N ILE A 244 11.34 -14.94 6.84
CA ILE A 244 11.79 -13.56 6.68
C ILE A 244 12.41 -13.11 8.00
N SER A 245 13.74 -13.04 8.05
CA SER A 245 14.47 -12.61 9.24
C SER A 245 14.47 -11.08 9.39
N VAL A 246 14.77 -10.62 10.61
CA VAL A 246 15.03 -9.20 10.89
C VAL A 246 16.18 -8.69 10.02
N ASP A 247 17.21 -9.50 9.78
CA ASP A 247 18.35 -9.14 8.91
C ASP A 247 17.94 -8.88 7.47
N HIS A 248 17.02 -9.68 6.91
CA HIS A 248 16.53 -9.45 5.55
C HIS A 248 15.89 -8.06 5.42
N VAL A 249 15.05 -7.67 6.39
CA VAL A 249 14.37 -6.38 6.38
C VAL A 249 15.33 -5.24 6.64
N PHE A 250 16.21 -5.38 7.63
CA PHE A 250 17.21 -4.37 7.99
C PHE A 250 18.19 -4.10 6.84
N ASN A 251 18.77 -5.14 6.25
CA ASN A 251 19.74 -4.99 5.16
C ASN A 251 19.09 -4.41 3.90
N ALA A 252 17.87 -4.84 3.56
CA ALA A 252 17.12 -4.24 2.45
C ALA A 252 16.84 -2.75 2.70
N THR A 253 16.52 -2.39 3.95
CA THR A 253 16.30 -0.99 4.32
C THR A 253 17.57 -0.17 4.13
N LEU A 254 18.72 -0.66 4.62
CA LEU A 254 19.99 0.03 4.46
C LEU A 254 20.37 0.18 2.98
N ALA A 255 20.11 -0.82 2.14
CA ALA A 255 20.38 -0.71 0.70
C ALA A 255 19.66 0.50 0.07
N HIS A 256 18.35 0.65 0.33
CA HIS A 256 17.58 1.80 -0.17
C HIS A 256 18.05 3.14 0.41
N LEU A 257 18.43 3.18 1.70
CA LEU A 257 18.85 4.42 2.36
C LEU A 257 20.29 4.82 2.01
N SER A 258 21.10 3.88 1.53
CA SER A 258 22.50 4.12 1.11
C SER A 258 22.62 4.46 -0.37
N GLU A 259 21.63 4.11 -1.19
CA GLU A 259 21.58 4.55 -2.58
C GLU A 259 21.43 6.08 -2.62
N PRO A 260 22.33 6.81 -3.30
CA PRO A 260 22.17 8.24 -3.51
C PRO A 260 20.81 8.43 -4.18
N SER A 261 19.89 9.11 -3.48
CA SER A 261 18.51 9.36 -3.90
C SER A 261 18.46 9.50 -5.41
N ARG A 262 17.97 8.47 -6.11
CA ARG A 262 17.59 8.60 -7.52
C ARG A 262 16.47 9.61 -7.52
N LYS A 263 16.84 10.88 -7.70
CA LYS A 263 15.95 11.93 -8.16
C LYS A 263 15.51 11.46 -9.54
N TYR A 264 14.46 10.66 -9.57
CA TYR A 264 13.73 10.38 -10.79
C TYR A 264 13.14 11.72 -11.22
N GLY A 265 13.67 12.22 -12.33
CA GLY A 265 13.20 13.45 -12.99
C GLY A 265 11.86 13.26 -13.66
#